data_AF-A0A1S3AAV9-F1
#
_entry.id   AF-A0A1S3AAV9-F1
#
_cell.length_a   1.000
_cell.length_b   1.000
_cell.length_c   1.000
_cell.angle_alpha   90.00
_cell.angle_beta   90.00
_cell.angle_gamma   90.00
#
_symmetry.space_group_name_H-M   'P 1'
#
loop_
_entity.id
_entity.type
_entity.pdbx_description
1 polymer ?
#
loop_
_entity_poly.entity_id
_entity_poly.type
_entity_poly.pdbx_seq_one_letter_code
_entity_poly.pdbx_strand_id
1 'polypeptide(L)'
;MWCPGPAAVVAFCAGLWLSNPRPLQGQVAGDRLGPDCEVCREFLNRFYNYLIARSIDFSLDTIEKELISFCLDVKGKENLLCYYLGATKDAATKILGEVTRPMSVHMPATKICEKLKKMDSQICELKYEKTLDLASMDLLKMRVAELKQILVIWGEDCRACAEKADYVNLIKKLAPKYAATHPQTEL
;
A
#
# COMPACT_ATOMS: atom_id res chain seq x y z
N MET A 1 35.01 -83.04 -18.96
CA MET A 1 36.06 -82.57 -18.03
C MET A 1 35.41 -81.62 -17.04
N TRP A 2 35.54 -81.94 -15.75
CA TRP A 2 35.36 -81.08 -14.56
C TRP A 2 36.04 -79.69 -14.76
N CYS A 3 35.70 -78.58 -14.10
CA CYS A 3 35.33 -78.32 -12.70
C CYS A 3 34.73 -76.87 -12.55
N PRO A 4 34.28 -76.45 -11.34
CA PRO A 4 33.24 -75.44 -11.10
C PRO A 4 33.66 -74.10 -10.44
N GLY A 5 32.70 -73.15 -10.37
CA GLY A 5 32.49 -72.14 -9.31
C GLY A 5 33.08 -70.72 -9.53
N PRO A 6 32.74 -69.72 -8.69
CA PRO A 6 31.44 -69.44 -8.04
C PRO A 6 31.03 -67.93 -8.04
N ALA A 7 29.76 -67.69 -7.69
CA ALA A 7 29.16 -66.54 -6.95
C ALA A 7 29.68 -65.09 -7.15
N ALA A 8 28.76 -64.17 -7.50
CA ALA A 8 28.51 -62.95 -6.73
C ALA A 8 27.28 -62.20 -7.27
N VAL A 9 26.43 -61.77 -6.34
CA VAL A 9 25.15 -61.09 -6.56
C VAL A 9 25.35 -59.58 -6.34
N VAL A 10 24.54 -58.77 -7.05
CA VAL A 10 24.17 -57.35 -6.82
C VAL A 10 25.25 -56.27 -6.95
N ALA A 11 25.05 -55.35 -7.89
CA ALA A 11 25.10 -53.90 -7.67
C ALA A 11 24.73 -53.14 -8.97
N PHE A 12 23.45 -52.81 -9.15
CA PHE A 12 23.03 -51.76 -10.09
C PHE A 12 23.24 -50.41 -9.40
N CYS A 13 24.36 -49.74 -9.69
CA CYS A 13 24.55 -48.32 -9.41
C CYS A 13 25.65 -47.80 -10.34
N ALA A 14 25.28 -46.99 -11.33
CA ALA A 14 25.88 -45.69 -11.63
C ALA A 14 25.67 -45.29 -13.10
N GLY A 15 25.10 -44.09 -13.28
CA GLY A 15 25.55 -43.16 -14.30
C GLY A 15 24.88 -43.25 -15.66
N LEU A 16 23.89 -42.38 -15.88
CA LEU A 16 24.06 -41.20 -16.75
C LEU A 16 22.74 -40.40 -16.76
N TRP A 17 22.63 -39.51 -15.77
CA TRP A 17 21.68 -38.39 -15.83
C TRP A 17 22.10 -37.44 -16.94
N LEU A 18 21.42 -37.48 -18.08
CA LEU A 18 21.40 -36.39 -19.05
C LEU A 18 20.51 -35.27 -18.49
N SER A 19 21.13 -34.35 -17.77
CA SER A 19 20.51 -33.11 -17.32
C SER A 19 20.25 -32.21 -18.53
N ASN A 20 19.02 -32.20 -19.04
CA ASN A 20 18.57 -31.11 -19.91
C ASN A 20 18.37 -29.85 -19.06
N PRO A 21 18.98 -28.70 -19.40
CA PRO A 21 18.69 -27.44 -18.74
C PRO A 21 17.27 -27.00 -19.11
N ARG A 22 16.35 -27.06 -18.14
CA ARG A 22 15.05 -26.38 -18.25
C ARG A 22 15.31 -24.87 -18.27
N PRO A 23 14.83 -24.13 -19.28
CA PRO A 23 14.80 -22.68 -19.24
C PRO A 23 13.99 -22.26 -18.02
N LEU A 24 14.60 -21.45 -17.15
CA LEU A 24 13.95 -20.83 -16.01
C LEU A 24 13.03 -19.74 -16.56
N GLN A 25 11.84 -20.17 -16.98
CA GLN A 25 10.79 -19.28 -17.42
C GLN A 25 10.34 -18.51 -16.17
N GLY A 26 10.84 -17.27 -16.07
CA GLY A 26 10.42 -16.31 -15.06
C GLY A 26 8.91 -16.19 -15.12
N GLN A 27 8.24 -16.79 -14.15
CA GLN A 27 6.83 -16.62 -13.95
C GLN A 27 6.61 -15.17 -13.51
N VAL A 28 6.22 -14.32 -14.46
CA VAL A 28 5.43 -13.14 -14.14
C VAL A 28 4.10 -13.69 -13.64
N ALA A 29 4.03 -13.91 -12.32
CA ALA A 29 2.81 -14.25 -11.61
C ALA A 29 1.91 -13.01 -11.65
N GLY A 30 1.20 -12.86 -12.76
CA GLY A 30 -0.07 -12.19 -12.79
C GLY A 30 -1.09 -13.05 -12.06
N ASP A 31 -1.81 -12.39 -11.16
CA ASP A 31 -3.21 -12.68 -10.84
C ASP A 31 -3.53 -13.69 -9.73
N ARG A 32 -3.59 -13.15 -8.50
CA ARG A 32 -4.79 -13.08 -7.64
C ARG A 32 -4.41 -12.32 -6.36
N LEU A 33 -4.06 -11.05 -6.51
CA LEU A 33 -3.98 -10.18 -5.34
C LEU A 33 -5.41 -9.74 -5.06
N GLY A 34 -6.00 -10.27 -3.99
CA GLY A 34 -7.28 -9.76 -3.49
C GLY A 34 -7.21 -8.24 -3.21
N PRO A 35 -8.31 -7.64 -2.73
CA PRO A 35 -8.34 -6.24 -2.28
C PRO A 35 -7.45 -5.96 -1.04
N ASP A 36 -6.35 -6.68 -0.90
CA ASP A 36 -5.37 -6.57 0.17
C ASP A 36 -4.45 -5.38 -0.11
N CYS A 37 -4.24 -4.53 0.89
CA CYS A 37 -3.35 -3.37 0.84
C CYS A 37 -3.84 -2.17 -0.02
N GLU A 38 -5.16 -1.94 -0.13
CA GLU A 38 -5.74 -0.80 -0.88
C GLU A 38 -5.06 0.54 -0.55
N VAL A 39 -5.02 0.93 0.73
CA VAL A 39 -4.41 2.19 1.19
C VAL A 39 -2.93 2.29 0.79
N CYS A 40 -2.16 1.20 0.98
CA CYS A 40 -0.74 1.19 0.62
C CYS A 40 -0.53 1.40 -0.88
N ARG A 41 -1.28 0.67 -1.72
CA ARG A 41 -1.11 0.71 -3.18
C ARG A 41 -1.49 2.06 -3.74
N GLU A 42 -2.64 2.60 -3.35
CA GLU A 42 -3.12 3.89 -3.84
C GLU A 42 -2.20 5.03 -3.43
N PHE A 43 -1.80 5.07 -2.16
CA PHE A 43 -0.88 6.08 -1.64
C PHE A 43 0.47 6.05 -2.36
N LEU A 44 1.11 4.87 -2.48
CA LEU A 44 2.43 4.76 -3.11
C LEU A 44 2.36 4.99 -4.64
N ASN A 45 1.28 4.61 -5.31
CA ASN A 45 1.07 4.95 -6.72
C ASN A 45 0.88 6.46 -6.92
N ARG A 46 0.11 7.12 -6.04
CA ARG A 46 -0.08 8.58 -6.06
C ARG A 46 1.25 9.29 -5.87
N PHE A 47 2.06 8.84 -4.92
CA PHE A 47 3.39 9.36 -4.68
C PHE A 47 4.33 9.14 -5.88
N TYR A 48 4.34 7.94 -6.47
CA TYR A 48 5.12 7.64 -7.68
C TYR A 48 4.78 8.57 -8.84
N ASN A 49 3.48 8.76 -9.10
CA ASN A 49 3.00 9.64 -10.17
C ASN A 49 3.35 11.10 -9.89
N TYR A 50 3.31 11.53 -8.61
CA TYR A 50 3.76 12.86 -8.21
C TYR A 50 5.25 13.09 -8.53
N LEU A 51 6.12 12.11 -8.25
CA LEU A 51 7.55 12.20 -8.58
C LEU A 51 7.77 12.32 -10.10
N ILE A 52 7.07 11.50 -10.90
CA ILE A 52 7.14 11.57 -12.37
C ILE A 52 6.65 12.92 -12.88
N ALA A 53 5.49 13.39 -12.41
CA ALA A 53 4.88 14.63 -12.88
C ALA A 53 5.76 15.86 -12.61
N ARG A 54 6.56 15.83 -11.53
CA ARG A 54 7.51 16.90 -11.18
C ARG A 54 8.92 16.66 -11.70
N SER A 55 9.15 15.60 -12.49
CA SER A 55 10.47 15.22 -13.00
C SER A 55 11.55 15.12 -11.92
N ILE A 56 11.17 14.61 -10.74
CA ILE A 56 12.08 14.43 -9.61
C ILE A 56 12.97 13.22 -9.87
N ASP A 57 14.23 13.30 -9.45
CA ASP A 57 15.17 12.19 -9.58
C ASP A 57 14.83 11.05 -8.62
N PHE A 58 14.90 9.82 -9.12
CA PHE A 58 14.64 8.60 -8.37
C PHE A 58 15.88 8.14 -7.58
N SER A 59 16.60 9.07 -6.95
CA SER A 59 17.70 8.74 -6.04
C SER A 59 17.16 8.41 -4.64
N LEU A 60 17.90 7.59 -3.88
CA LEU A 60 17.42 7.13 -2.57
C LEU A 60 17.15 8.29 -1.60
N ASP A 61 18.06 9.26 -1.55
CA ASP A 61 17.98 10.43 -0.67
C ASP A 61 16.81 11.36 -1.09
N THR A 62 16.64 11.60 -2.39
CA THR A 62 15.54 12.45 -2.87
C THR A 62 14.18 11.80 -2.61
N ILE A 63 14.01 10.50 -2.94
CA ILE A 63 12.75 9.79 -2.67
C ILE A 63 12.43 9.81 -1.18
N GLU A 64 13.43 9.62 -0.32
CA GLU A 64 13.27 9.66 1.13
C GLU A 64 12.75 11.02 1.60
N LYS A 65 13.39 12.12 1.17
CA LYS A 65 12.98 13.49 1.53
C LYS A 65 11.58 13.83 1.01
N GLU A 66 11.30 13.51 -0.24
CA GLU A 66 9.99 13.76 -0.84
C GLU A 66 8.90 12.93 -0.20
N LEU A 67 9.18 11.67 0.18
CA LEU A 67 8.20 10.83 0.86
C LEU A 67 7.87 11.38 2.27
N ILE A 68 8.89 11.82 3.01
CA ILE A 68 8.69 12.48 4.31
C ILE A 68 7.86 13.75 4.13
N SER A 69 8.19 14.58 3.13
CA SER A 69 7.43 15.80 2.82
C SER A 69 5.98 15.50 2.44
N PHE A 70 5.76 14.50 1.60
CA PHE A 70 4.44 14.05 1.16
C PHE A 70 3.59 13.55 2.33
N CYS A 71 4.24 12.91 3.31
CA CYS A 71 3.59 12.43 4.53
C CYS A 71 3.19 13.54 5.52
N LEU A 72 3.67 14.78 5.39
CA LEU A 72 3.25 15.88 6.28
C LEU A 72 1.82 16.36 5.98
N ASP A 73 1.45 16.33 4.70
CA ASP A 73 0.17 16.85 4.22
C ASP A 73 -0.96 15.84 4.36
N VAL A 74 -0.66 14.55 4.52
CA VAL A 74 -1.69 13.51 4.66
C VAL A 74 -2.28 13.46 6.06
N LYS A 75 -3.51 12.94 6.13
CA LYS A 75 -4.32 12.77 7.34
C LYS A 75 -5.00 11.39 7.32
N GLY A 76 -5.59 11.00 8.45
CA GLY A 76 -6.33 9.73 8.57
C GLY A 76 -5.45 8.49 8.37
N LYS A 77 -5.95 7.52 7.59
CA LYS A 77 -5.29 6.21 7.39
C LYS A 77 -3.96 6.32 6.65
N GLU A 78 -3.79 7.31 5.77
CA GLU A 78 -2.52 7.54 5.07
C GLU A 78 -1.44 8.08 6.02
N ASN A 79 -1.82 8.89 7.02
CA ASN A 79 -0.88 9.32 8.06
C ASN A 79 -0.43 8.14 8.94
N LEU A 80 -1.35 7.21 9.24
CA LEU A 80 -1.01 5.97 9.95
C LEU A 80 -0.11 5.07 9.10
N LEU A 81 -0.36 4.98 7.78
CA LEU A 81 0.54 4.31 6.85
C LEU A 81 1.94 4.94 6.88
N CYS A 82 2.05 6.27 6.77
CA CYS A 82 3.33 6.99 6.84
C CYS A 82 4.09 6.69 8.13
N TYR A 83 3.39 6.56 9.27
CA TYR A 83 3.99 6.13 10.53
C TYR A 83 4.57 4.72 10.43
N TYR A 84 3.84 3.74 9.86
CA TYR A 84 4.36 2.39 9.66
C TYR A 84 5.51 2.31 8.66
N LEU A 85 5.51 3.17 7.63
CA LEU A 85 6.61 3.24 6.66
C LEU A 85 7.88 3.87 7.24
N GLY A 86 7.82 4.50 8.41
CA GLY A 86 8.95 5.23 8.97
C GLY A 86 9.17 6.61 8.31
N ALA A 87 8.17 7.15 7.63
CA ALA A 87 8.23 8.43 6.93
C ALA A 87 7.80 9.63 7.81
N THR A 88 7.63 9.41 9.12
CA THR A 88 7.40 10.47 10.11
C THR A 88 8.66 10.71 10.94
N LYS A 89 8.82 11.93 11.47
CA LYS A 89 10.00 12.33 12.24
C LYS A 89 10.23 11.49 13.51
N ASP A 90 9.16 10.86 14.00
CA ASP A 90 9.15 10.11 15.26
C ASP A 90 9.29 8.59 15.07
N ALA A 91 9.29 8.10 13.82
CA ALA A 91 9.28 6.67 13.52
C ALA A 91 10.68 6.09 13.24
N ALA A 92 10.83 4.79 13.47
CA ALA A 92 12.07 4.09 13.20
C ALA A 92 12.31 3.98 11.68
N THR A 93 13.38 4.61 11.19
CA THR A 93 13.75 4.70 9.76
C THR A 93 14.05 3.35 9.09
N LYS A 94 14.02 2.23 9.83
CA LYS A 94 14.39 0.90 9.34
C LYS A 94 13.51 0.41 8.18
N ILE A 95 12.25 0.85 8.09
CA ILE A 95 11.30 0.42 7.04
C ILE A 95 11.38 1.31 5.79
N LEU A 96 11.82 2.56 5.92
CA LEU A 96 11.83 3.54 4.84
C LEU A 96 12.68 3.07 3.64
N GLY A 97 13.80 2.39 3.92
CA GLY A 97 14.67 1.78 2.91
C GLY A 97 14.00 0.69 2.07
N GLU A 98 12.98 0.01 2.60
CA GLU A 98 12.22 -1.04 1.89
C GLU A 98 11.18 -0.45 0.94
N VAL A 99 10.94 0.86 1.00
CA VAL A 99 10.15 1.61 0.02
C VAL A 99 11.08 2.33 -0.96
N THR A 100 12.08 3.07 -0.47
CA THR A 100 12.93 3.92 -1.32
C THR A 100 13.79 3.12 -2.29
N ARG A 101 14.36 1.98 -1.86
CA ARG A 101 15.20 1.13 -2.71
C ARG A 101 14.45 0.47 -3.87
N PRO A 102 13.29 -0.18 -3.69
CA PRO A 102 12.56 -0.70 -4.84
C PRO A 102 11.99 0.43 -5.71
N MET A 103 11.65 1.57 -5.13
CA MET A 103 11.11 2.71 -5.88
C MET A 103 12.16 3.39 -6.77
N SER A 104 13.43 3.44 -6.35
CA SER A 104 14.53 3.97 -7.17
C SER A 104 14.79 3.17 -8.45
N VAL A 105 14.40 1.90 -8.47
CA VAL A 105 14.44 1.03 -9.65
C VAL A 105 13.08 0.88 -10.33
N HIS A 106 12.16 1.82 -10.09
CA HIS A 106 10.82 1.87 -10.68
C HIS A 106 9.97 0.62 -10.43
N MET A 107 10.14 -0.04 -9.27
CA MET A 107 9.28 -1.15 -8.90
C MET A 107 7.83 -0.66 -8.67
N PRO A 108 6.81 -1.35 -9.23
CA PRO A 108 5.42 -0.96 -9.01
C PRO A 108 5.00 -1.02 -7.54
N ALA A 109 4.12 -0.11 -7.12
CA ALA A 109 3.63 -0.02 -5.74
C ALA A 109 2.98 -1.33 -5.24
N THR A 110 2.32 -2.08 -6.13
CA THR A 110 1.74 -3.39 -5.82
C THR A 110 2.78 -4.35 -5.23
N LYS A 111 3.94 -4.44 -5.87
CA LYS A 111 5.03 -5.32 -5.43
C LYS A 111 5.75 -4.81 -4.19
N ILE A 112 5.81 -3.49 -4.00
CA ILE A 112 6.34 -2.89 -2.77
C ILE A 112 5.43 -3.25 -1.60
N CYS A 113 4.11 -3.04 -1.72
CA CYS A 113 3.14 -3.37 -0.68
C CYS A 113 3.10 -4.87 -0.35
N GLU A 114 3.25 -5.75 -1.34
CA GLU A 114 3.40 -7.21 -1.11
C GLU A 114 4.62 -7.55 -0.24
N LYS A 115 5.75 -6.85 -0.43
CA LYS A 115 6.95 -7.03 0.40
C LYS A 115 6.74 -6.47 1.80
N LEU A 116 6.16 -5.27 1.91
CA LEU A 116 5.82 -4.63 3.18
C LEU A 116 4.90 -5.52 4.03
N LYS A 117 3.89 -6.16 3.42
CA LYS A 117 2.97 -7.11 4.08
C LYS A 117 3.69 -8.24 4.82
N LYS A 118 4.83 -8.70 4.28
CA LYS A 118 5.61 -9.79 4.89
C LYS A 118 6.40 -9.33 6.10
N MET A 119 6.72 -8.04 6.19
CA MET A 119 7.41 -7.45 7.33
C MET A 119 6.43 -7.02 8.41
N ASP A 120 5.34 -6.39 8.00
CA ASP A 120 4.27 -5.91 8.86
C ASP A 120 2.93 -6.07 8.14
N SER A 121 2.09 -6.99 8.65
CA SER A 121 0.77 -7.24 8.06
C SER A 121 -0.19 -6.06 8.28
N GLN A 122 0.04 -5.25 9.32
CA GLN A 122 -0.83 -4.12 9.69
C GLN A 122 -0.89 -3.07 8.57
N ILE A 123 0.20 -2.90 7.81
CA ILE A 123 0.26 -2.02 6.64
C ILE A 123 -0.85 -2.34 5.63
N CYS A 124 -1.11 -3.62 5.41
CA CYS A 124 -2.09 -4.09 4.43
C CYS A 124 -3.51 -4.28 5.00
N GLU A 125 -3.64 -4.23 6.32
CA GLU A 125 -4.92 -4.24 7.02
C GLU A 125 -5.58 -2.86 7.03
N LEU A 126 -4.82 -1.80 6.73
CA LEU A 126 -5.36 -0.45 6.54
C LEU A 126 -6.33 -0.42 5.35
N LYS A 127 -7.54 0.04 5.62
CA LYS A 127 -8.60 0.27 4.62
C LYS A 127 -9.06 1.71 4.71
N TYR A 128 -9.37 2.30 3.56
CA TYR A 128 -10.09 3.57 3.56
C TYR A 128 -11.45 3.36 4.21
N GLU A 129 -11.85 4.31 5.03
CA GLU A 129 -13.23 4.31 5.53
C GLU A 129 -14.13 4.55 4.32
N LYS A 130 -15.11 3.66 4.13
CA LYS A 130 -16.11 3.84 3.08
C LYS A 130 -16.68 5.24 3.22
N THR A 131 -16.57 6.02 2.15
CA THR A 131 -17.12 7.36 2.11
C THR A 131 -18.58 7.28 2.54
N LEU A 132 -18.96 8.08 3.55
CA LEU A 132 -20.37 8.39 3.75
C LEU A 132 -20.81 9.02 2.43
N ASP A 133 -21.77 8.43 1.72
CA ASP A 133 -22.34 9.05 0.54
C ASP A 133 -23.09 10.31 0.96
N LEU A 134 -22.35 11.41 1.12
CA LEU A 134 -22.91 12.72 1.46
C LEU A 134 -23.87 13.22 0.38
N ALA A 135 -23.84 12.61 -0.81
CA ALA A 135 -24.78 12.86 -1.91
C ALA A 135 -26.15 12.22 -1.67
N SER A 136 -26.21 11.05 -1.02
CA SER A 136 -27.47 10.36 -0.70
C SER A 136 -27.95 10.63 0.74
N MET A 137 -27.03 11.06 1.62
CA MET A 137 -27.33 11.35 3.01
C MET A 137 -27.79 12.79 3.25
N ASP A 138 -28.95 12.93 3.89
CA ASP A 138 -29.49 14.21 4.31
C ASP A 138 -28.76 14.74 5.55
N LEU A 139 -27.74 15.57 5.34
CA LEU A 139 -26.93 16.18 6.40
C LEU A 139 -27.76 16.99 7.42
N LEU A 140 -28.95 17.46 7.02
CA LEU A 140 -29.85 18.17 7.93
C LEU A 140 -30.50 17.24 8.97
N LYS A 141 -30.57 15.93 8.71
CA LYS A 141 -31.12 14.93 9.63
C LYS A 141 -30.10 14.39 10.63
N MET A 142 -28.81 14.52 10.34
CA MET A 142 -27.74 14.04 11.22
C MET A 142 -27.66 14.86 12.51
N ARG A 143 -27.18 14.26 13.60
CA ARG A 143 -26.91 15.00 14.85
C ARG A 143 -25.64 15.83 14.71
N VAL A 144 -25.53 16.94 15.45
CA VAL A 144 -24.32 17.78 15.45
C VAL A 144 -23.07 16.98 15.80
N ALA A 145 -23.18 15.98 16.68
CA ALA A 145 -22.07 15.07 17.00
C ALA A 145 -21.58 14.27 15.79
N GLU A 146 -22.48 13.79 14.94
CA GLU A 146 -22.14 13.04 13.73
C GLU A 146 -21.51 13.96 12.68
N LEU A 147 -22.03 15.19 12.53
CA LEU A 147 -21.43 16.21 11.66
C LEU A 147 -20.01 16.57 12.11
N LYS A 148 -19.78 16.71 13.43
CA LYS A 148 -18.43 16.92 13.98
C LYS A 148 -17.52 15.73 13.72
N GLN A 149 -18.03 14.50 13.82
CA GLN A 149 -17.25 13.31 13.55
C GLN A 149 -16.76 13.24 12.10
N ILE A 150 -17.58 13.68 11.13
CA ILE A 150 -17.17 13.80 9.72
C ILE A 150 -15.96 14.73 9.58
N LEU A 151 -16.01 15.92 10.19
CA LEU A 151 -14.91 16.87 10.14
C LEU A 151 -13.64 16.31 10.79
N VAL A 152 -13.77 15.64 11.94
CA VAL A 152 -12.64 15.00 12.63
C VAL A 152 -11.99 13.91 11.78
N ILE A 153 -12.77 13.07 11.10
CA ILE A 153 -12.24 12.04 10.18
C ILE A 153 -11.42 12.68 9.05
N TRP A 154 -11.90 13.81 8.52
CA TRP A 154 -11.20 14.59 7.51
C TRP A 154 -9.99 15.38 8.04
N GLY A 155 -9.79 15.39 9.36
CA GLY A 155 -8.77 16.21 10.02
C GLY A 155 -9.05 17.71 9.97
N GLU A 156 -10.30 18.09 9.74
CA GLU A 156 -10.78 19.47 9.66
C GLU A 156 -11.46 19.84 10.98
N ASP A 157 -11.33 21.10 11.40
CA ASP A 157 -12.00 21.60 12.61
C ASP A 157 -12.76 22.88 12.29
N CYS A 158 -13.96 23.03 12.87
CA CYS A 158 -14.77 24.23 12.69
C CYS A 158 -14.78 25.11 13.93
N ARG A 159 -13.80 26.00 14.03
CA ARG A 159 -13.71 26.98 15.12
C ARG A 159 -14.80 28.05 15.10
N ALA A 160 -15.46 28.27 13.96
CA ALA A 160 -16.47 29.31 13.78
C ALA A 160 -17.91 28.77 13.62
N CYS A 161 -18.15 27.48 13.83
CA CYS A 161 -19.49 26.90 13.72
C CYS A 161 -20.25 26.98 15.05
N ALA A 162 -21.25 27.85 15.13
CA ALA A 162 -22.12 27.96 16.30
C ALA A 162 -23.41 27.13 16.13
N GLU A 163 -23.95 27.11 14.90
CA GLU A 163 -25.21 26.45 14.58
C GLU A 163 -25.01 25.18 13.75
N LYS A 164 -26.01 24.29 13.79
CA LYS A 164 -26.00 23.06 12.98
C LYS A 164 -25.85 23.34 11.49
N ALA A 165 -26.46 24.42 11.00
CA ALA A 165 -26.37 24.84 9.60
C ALA A 165 -24.93 25.16 9.19
N ASP A 166 -24.11 25.73 10.08
CA ASP A 166 -22.71 26.05 9.82
C ASP A 166 -21.89 24.78 9.53
N TYR A 167 -22.08 23.74 10.36
CA TYR A 167 -21.42 22.44 10.16
C TYR A 167 -21.82 21.82 8.82
N VAL A 168 -23.11 21.85 8.49
CA VAL A 168 -23.62 21.31 7.22
C VAL A 168 -23.03 22.06 6.02
N ASN A 169 -22.97 23.39 6.09
CA ASN A 169 -22.41 24.22 5.02
C ASN A 169 -20.91 23.98 4.83
N LEU A 170 -20.16 23.86 5.93
CA LEU A 170 -18.74 23.55 5.88
C LEU A 170 -18.50 22.17 5.26
N ILE A 171 -19.27 21.16 5.68
CA ILE A 171 -19.16 19.80 5.14
C ILE A 171 -19.46 19.80 3.64
N LYS A 172 -20.51 20.49 3.18
CA LYS A 172 -20.82 20.60 1.74
C LYS A 172 -19.71 21.30 0.95
N LYS A 173 -19.07 22.32 1.54
CA LYS A 173 -17.94 23.03 0.91
C LYS A 173 -16.71 22.14 0.77
N LEU A 174 -16.44 21.30 1.78
CA LEU A 174 -15.28 20.43 1.82
C LEU A 174 -15.51 19.10 1.10
N ALA A 175 -16.75 18.61 0.99
CA ALA A 175 -17.09 17.32 0.42
C ALA A 175 -16.44 17.05 -0.96
N PRO A 176 -16.40 18.00 -1.93
CA PRO A 176 -15.75 17.75 -3.22
C PRO A 176 -14.25 17.46 -3.12
N LYS A 177 -13.54 18.08 -2.16
CA LYS A 177 -12.10 17.87 -1.93
C LYS A 177 -11.83 16.43 -1.48
N TYR A 178 -12.68 15.89 -0.62
CA TYR A 178 -12.53 14.55 -0.06
C TYR A 178 -13.12 13.45 -0.96
N ALA A 179 -14.15 13.78 -1.76
CA ALA A 179 -14.72 12.88 -2.76
C ALA A 179 -13.75 12.63 -3.95
N ALA A 180 -12.93 13.62 -4.33
CA ALA A 180 -11.94 13.45 -5.39
C ALA A 180 -10.67 12.69 -4.93
N THR A 181 -10.38 12.70 -3.63
CA THR A 181 -9.18 12.08 -3.05
C THR A 181 -9.39 10.60 -2.71
N HIS A 182 -10.64 10.18 -2.52
CA HIS A 182 -11.03 8.80 -2.28
C HIS A 182 -11.91 8.33 -3.45
N PRO A 183 -11.35 7.62 -4.44
CA PRO A 183 -12.16 7.02 -5.49
C PRO A 183 -13.23 6.16 -4.83
N GLN A 184 -14.48 6.38 -5.22
CA GLN A 184 -15.59 5.56 -4.77
C GLN A 184 -15.31 4.10 -5.11
N THR A 185 -15.08 3.26 -4.11
CA THR A 185 -15.18 1.81 -4.28
C THR A 185 -16.67 1.47 -4.30
N GLU A 186 -17.29 1.68 -5.45
CA GLU A 186 -18.61 1.12 -5.77
C GLU A 186 -18.54 -0.41 -5.69
N LEU A 187 -19.67 -0.98 -5.27
CA LEU A 187 -19.89 -2.37 -4.85
C LEU A 187 -19.46 -3.43 -5.86
#